data_AF-A0A959AXJ0-F1
#
_entry.id   AF-A0A959AXJ0-F1
#
_cell.length_a   1.000
_cell.length_b   1.000
_cell.length_c   1.000
_cell.angle_alpha   90.00
_cell.angle_beta   90.00
_cell.angle_gamma   90.00
#
_symmetry.space_group_name_H-M   'P 1'
#
loop_
_entity.id
_entity.type
_entity.pdbx_description
1 polymer ?
#
loop_
_entity_poly.entity_id
_entity_poly.type
_entity_poly.pdbx_seq_one_letter_code
_entity_poly.pdbx_strand_id
1 'polypeptide(L)'
;MSEGKGPETGPSIELLGIGSSKHRQLKANLQKALNELSLDIPVQEITDIDELMRYEVSGIPALAINGQVLFQQIVPSVEDLIIVLKVLLSGSINQEEMLRQAAMASRNQTSNLMKNILVPTDFSRNAENALLYAVEIANKFGSKITLLNTFKVYSSAGMFLSVESYMEKDAAAQLLATMNRMEPLLHEGATIESKILRGEAVPVITDLAEKGDYSLIIMGTQGASGLREVFTGSITNGVMKSTRTPILAIPSGYRYRPVNTIVFAIDEEGISHAGVTSVLVKLARAFSSKVHVFHQDLGSRDDGIDPTVDIFLDGVAHSFHYELDEQNVNESINSFVNDYQANLLCMVRRQRGFLEEVFHVSATTREVFNSPVPLLILHDEG
;
A
#
# COMPACT_ATOMS: atom_id res chain seq x y z
N MET A 1 -50.65 -13.15 -29.11
CA MET A 1 -50.11 -12.42 -27.95
C MET A 1 -49.32 -13.42 -27.13
N SER A 2 -48.01 -13.47 -27.33
CA SER A 2 -47.09 -14.13 -26.40
C SER A 2 -46.19 -13.03 -25.87
N GLU A 3 -46.45 -12.61 -24.65
CA GLU A 3 -45.58 -11.71 -23.91
C GLU A 3 -44.26 -12.44 -23.69
N GLY A 4 -43.25 -12.05 -24.47
CA GLY A 4 -41.87 -12.44 -24.19
C GLY A 4 -41.44 -11.73 -22.93
N LYS A 5 -41.28 -12.47 -21.84
CA LYS A 5 -40.53 -12.03 -20.66
C LYS A 5 -39.20 -11.45 -21.12
N GLY A 6 -38.92 -10.18 -20.79
CA GLY A 6 -37.57 -9.63 -20.90
C GLY A 6 -36.60 -10.46 -20.05
N PRO A 7 -35.29 -10.40 -20.32
CA PRO A 7 -34.32 -11.19 -19.58
C PRO A 7 -34.39 -10.82 -18.09
N GLU A 8 -34.83 -11.78 -17.27
CA GLU A 8 -34.62 -11.80 -15.83
C GLU A 8 -33.12 -12.07 -15.59
N THR A 9 -32.23 -11.11 -15.83
CA THR A 9 -30.81 -11.30 -15.54
C THR A 9 -30.50 -10.70 -14.18
N GLY A 10 -30.70 -11.52 -13.14
CA GLY A 10 -29.99 -11.33 -11.88
C GLY A 10 -28.48 -11.43 -12.09
N PRO A 11 -27.67 -11.09 -11.07
CA PRO A 11 -26.22 -11.12 -11.20
C PRO A 11 -25.70 -12.50 -11.60
N SER A 12 -24.70 -12.53 -12.49
CA SER A 12 -24.05 -13.76 -12.95
C SER A 12 -22.60 -13.82 -12.48
N ILE A 13 -22.14 -15.04 -12.17
CA ILE A 13 -20.75 -15.31 -11.77
C ILE A 13 -20.23 -16.45 -12.64
N GLU A 14 -19.20 -16.18 -13.42
CA GLU A 14 -18.61 -17.14 -14.35
C GLU A 14 -17.19 -17.53 -13.93
N LEU A 15 -16.98 -18.81 -13.68
CA LEU A 15 -15.68 -19.40 -13.42
C LEU A 15 -15.14 -20.01 -14.71
N LEU A 16 -14.11 -19.37 -15.27
CA LEU A 16 -13.54 -19.70 -16.57
C LEU A 16 -12.35 -20.66 -16.41
N GLY A 17 -12.40 -21.81 -17.07
CA GLY A 17 -11.28 -22.75 -17.17
C GLY A 17 -11.55 -24.14 -16.59
N ILE A 18 -10.55 -25.02 -16.66
CA ILE A 18 -10.72 -26.46 -16.38
C ILE A 18 -9.79 -26.96 -15.29
N GLY A 19 -10.36 -27.55 -14.24
CA GLY A 19 -9.81 -28.67 -13.44
C GLY A 19 -8.43 -28.52 -12.76
N SER A 20 -7.72 -27.42 -12.94
CA SER A 20 -6.39 -27.19 -12.38
C SER A 20 -6.42 -27.04 -10.86
N SER A 21 -5.26 -27.13 -10.20
CA SER A 21 -5.17 -26.86 -8.75
C SER A 21 -5.62 -25.43 -8.43
N LYS A 22 -5.21 -24.45 -9.26
CA LYS A 22 -5.62 -23.04 -9.13
C LYS A 22 -7.13 -22.88 -9.33
N HIS A 23 -7.71 -23.53 -10.34
CA HIS A 23 -9.16 -23.49 -10.60
C HIS A 23 -9.96 -24.03 -9.41
N ARG A 24 -9.56 -25.20 -8.86
CA ARG A 24 -10.22 -25.79 -7.69
C ARG A 24 -10.12 -24.88 -6.46
N GLN A 25 -8.96 -24.24 -6.25
CA GLN A 25 -8.78 -23.31 -5.14
C GLN A 25 -9.64 -22.05 -5.32
N LEU A 26 -9.66 -21.46 -6.51
CA LEU A 26 -10.51 -20.30 -6.83
C LEU A 26 -12.00 -20.63 -6.62
N LYS A 27 -12.47 -21.78 -7.10
CA LYS A 27 -13.85 -22.26 -6.85
C LYS A 27 -14.16 -22.38 -5.36
N ALA A 28 -13.23 -22.94 -4.58
CA ALA A 28 -13.39 -23.10 -3.14
C ALA A 28 -13.42 -21.75 -2.40
N ASN A 29 -12.56 -20.81 -2.78
CA ASN A 29 -12.54 -19.47 -2.19
C ASN A 29 -13.83 -18.70 -2.54
N LEU A 30 -14.29 -18.80 -3.79
CA LEU A 30 -15.54 -18.18 -4.24
C LEU A 30 -16.77 -18.72 -3.49
N GLN A 31 -16.86 -20.05 -3.32
CA GLN A 31 -17.97 -20.63 -2.57
C GLN A 31 -17.98 -20.17 -1.10
N LYS A 32 -16.80 -20.05 -0.47
CA LYS A 32 -16.70 -19.52 0.90
C LYS A 32 -17.17 -18.06 0.96
N ALA A 33 -16.72 -17.22 0.03
CA ALA A 33 -17.11 -15.81 -0.04
C ALA A 33 -18.63 -15.65 -0.21
N LEU A 34 -19.25 -16.42 -1.11
CA LEU A 34 -20.71 -16.42 -1.31
C LEU A 34 -21.46 -16.85 -0.04
N ASN A 35 -20.98 -17.90 0.64
CA ASN A 35 -21.58 -18.37 1.89
C ASN A 35 -21.47 -17.32 3.01
N GLU A 36 -20.31 -16.66 3.16
CA GLU A 36 -20.11 -15.60 4.16
C GLU A 36 -21.00 -14.38 3.91
N LEU A 37 -21.32 -14.10 2.64
CA LEU A 37 -22.26 -13.06 2.25
C LEU A 37 -23.72 -13.51 2.21
N SER A 38 -24.00 -14.79 2.50
CA SER A 38 -25.33 -15.39 2.36
C SER A 38 -25.95 -15.18 0.97
N LEU A 39 -25.13 -15.23 -0.08
CA LEU A 39 -25.56 -15.06 -1.47
C LEU A 39 -25.79 -16.42 -2.13
N ASP A 40 -27.01 -16.63 -2.60
CA ASP A 40 -27.40 -17.80 -3.38
C ASP A 40 -27.40 -17.47 -4.88
N ILE A 41 -26.22 -17.16 -5.41
CA ILE A 41 -26.01 -16.85 -6.83
C ILE A 41 -25.35 -18.06 -7.49
N PRO A 42 -25.91 -18.61 -8.59
CA PRO A 42 -25.31 -19.75 -9.26
C PRO A 42 -23.97 -19.35 -9.91
N VAL A 43 -22.94 -20.16 -9.67
CA VAL A 43 -21.64 -20.04 -10.34
C VAL A 43 -21.66 -20.91 -11.59
N GLN A 44 -21.56 -20.29 -12.76
CA GLN A 44 -21.47 -20.98 -14.04
C GLN A 44 -20.00 -21.33 -14.33
N GLU A 45 -19.69 -22.62 -14.47
CA GLU A 45 -18.36 -23.07 -14.91
C GLU A 45 -18.32 -23.12 -16.44
N ILE A 46 -17.50 -22.25 -17.02
CA ILE A 46 -17.29 -22.17 -18.47
C ILE A 46 -16.00 -22.91 -18.80
N THR A 47 -16.16 -24.03 -19.50
CA THR A 47 -15.06 -24.95 -19.87
C THR A 47 -14.91 -25.11 -21.37
N ASP A 48 -15.92 -24.69 -22.14
CA ASP A 48 -15.92 -24.75 -23.59
C ASP A 48 -14.99 -23.69 -24.18
N ILE A 49 -14.14 -24.08 -25.13
CA ILE A 49 -13.11 -23.20 -25.70
C ILE A 49 -13.74 -22.04 -26.48
N ASP A 50 -14.82 -22.29 -27.23
CA ASP A 50 -15.46 -21.24 -28.04
C ASP A 50 -16.18 -20.23 -27.15
N GLU A 51 -16.70 -20.65 -26.00
CA GLU A 51 -17.27 -19.76 -24.99
C GLU A 51 -16.18 -18.97 -24.24
N LEU A 52 -15.07 -19.61 -23.86
CA LEU A 52 -13.92 -18.95 -23.21
C LEU A 52 -13.33 -17.83 -24.06
N MET A 53 -13.22 -18.03 -25.38
CA MET A 53 -12.68 -17.03 -26.31
C MET A 53 -13.51 -15.74 -26.35
N ARG A 54 -14.79 -15.77 -25.96
CA ARG A 54 -15.65 -14.57 -25.91
C ARG A 54 -15.32 -13.64 -24.75
N TYR A 55 -14.63 -14.14 -23.74
CA TYR A 55 -14.19 -13.35 -22.59
C TYR A 55 -12.82 -12.70 -22.82
N GLU A 56 -12.20 -12.91 -24.00
CA GLU A 56 -10.90 -12.34 -24.37
C GLU A 56 -9.80 -12.56 -23.31
N VAL A 57 -9.87 -13.68 -22.58
CA VAL A 57 -8.94 -13.96 -21.47
C VAL A 57 -7.53 -14.28 -21.98
N SER A 58 -6.53 -13.68 -21.34
CA SER A 58 -5.11 -13.96 -21.57
C SER A 58 -4.66 -15.25 -20.90
N GLY A 59 -5.43 -15.78 -19.94
CA GLY A 59 -5.38 -17.19 -19.55
C GLY A 59 -6.25 -17.58 -18.37
N ILE A 60 -6.22 -18.88 -18.07
CA ILE A 60 -7.12 -19.54 -17.10
C ILE A 60 -6.35 -20.12 -15.89
N PRO A 61 -7.00 -20.30 -14.72
CA PRO A 61 -8.40 -19.99 -14.45
C PRO A 61 -8.65 -18.47 -14.40
N ALA A 62 -9.86 -18.06 -14.72
CA ALA A 62 -10.28 -16.67 -14.58
C ALA A 62 -11.66 -16.59 -13.91
N LEU A 63 -11.94 -15.45 -13.27
CA LEU A 63 -13.24 -15.15 -12.67
C LEU A 63 -13.83 -13.94 -13.37
N ALA A 64 -15.04 -14.10 -13.89
CA ALA A 64 -15.86 -13.00 -14.37
C ALA A 64 -17.12 -12.84 -13.52
N ILE A 65 -17.58 -11.60 -13.40
CA ILE A 65 -18.84 -11.25 -12.75
C ILE A 65 -19.59 -10.33 -13.70
N ASN A 66 -20.85 -10.66 -14.00
CA ASN A 66 -21.68 -9.98 -14.99
C ASN A 66 -20.97 -9.84 -16.35
N GLY A 67 -20.21 -10.86 -16.76
CA GLY A 67 -19.44 -10.86 -18.01
C GLY A 67 -18.13 -10.06 -17.99
N GLN A 68 -17.84 -9.29 -16.93
CA GLN A 68 -16.57 -8.57 -16.79
C GLN A 68 -15.52 -9.48 -16.12
N VAL A 69 -14.39 -9.71 -16.79
CA VAL A 69 -13.27 -10.48 -16.24
C VAL A 69 -12.53 -9.64 -15.21
N LEU A 70 -12.33 -10.19 -14.01
CA LEU A 70 -11.72 -9.48 -12.87
C LEU A 70 -10.39 -10.09 -12.45
N PHE A 71 -10.29 -11.42 -12.48
CA PHE A 71 -9.08 -12.13 -12.09
C PHE A 71 -8.70 -13.11 -13.18
N GLN A 72 -7.42 -13.14 -13.56
CA GLN A 72 -6.89 -14.07 -14.56
C GLN A 72 -5.59 -14.69 -14.05
N GLN A 73 -5.47 -16.01 -14.15
CA GLN A 73 -4.29 -16.80 -13.75
C GLN A 73 -3.87 -16.70 -12.26
N ILE A 74 -4.55 -15.89 -11.47
CA ILE A 74 -4.39 -15.71 -10.03
C ILE A 74 -5.56 -16.30 -9.25
N VAL A 75 -5.34 -16.55 -7.96
CA VAL A 75 -6.35 -17.09 -7.05
C VAL A 75 -6.55 -16.08 -5.92
N PRO A 76 -7.54 -15.17 -6.03
CA PRO A 76 -7.85 -14.19 -4.98
C PRO A 76 -8.21 -14.88 -3.66
N SER A 77 -7.94 -14.18 -2.56
CA SER A 77 -8.34 -14.63 -1.22
C SER A 77 -9.87 -14.59 -1.06
N VAL A 78 -10.38 -15.20 0.02
CA VAL A 78 -11.81 -15.13 0.34
C VAL A 78 -12.20 -13.67 0.61
N GLU A 79 -11.33 -12.92 1.29
CA GLU A 79 -11.52 -11.53 1.63
C GLU A 79 -11.59 -10.62 0.38
N ASP A 80 -10.72 -10.82 -0.60
CA ASP A 80 -10.75 -10.07 -1.87
C ASP A 80 -12.03 -10.34 -2.64
N LEU A 81 -12.44 -11.61 -2.72
CA LEU A 81 -13.69 -12.00 -3.36
C LEU A 81 -14.90 -11.38 -2.66
N ILE A 82 -14.90 -11.32 -1.32
CA ILE A 82 -15.95 -10.64 -0.56
C ILE A 82 -16.03 -9.15 -0.92
N ILE A 83 -14.89 -8.46 -1.02
CA ILE A 83 -14.86 -7.03 -1.38
C ILE A 83 -15.45 -6.84 -2.78
N VAL A 84 -14.96 -7.61 -3.76
CA VAL A 84 -15.41 -7.56 -5.14
C VAL A 84 -16.91 -7.83 -5.27
N LEU A 85 -17.40 -8.90 -4.65
CA LEU A 85 -18.81 -9.26 -4.67
C LEU A 85 -19.69 -8.18 -4.03
N LYS A 86 -19.26 -7.58 -2.91
CA LYS A 86 -20.01 -6.48 -2.28
C LYS A 86 -20.11 -5.28 -3.19
N VAL A 87 -19.02 -4.88 -3.84
CA VAL A 87 -19.01 -3.69 -4.72
C VAL A 87 -19.89 -3.95 -5.94
N LEU A 88 -19.64 -5.05 -6.67
CA LEU A 88 -20.30 -5.31 -7.96
C LEU A 88 -21.76 -5.77 -7.83
N LEU A 89 -22.15 -6.34 -6.69
CA LEU A 89 -23.52 -6.83 -6.47
C LEU A 89 -24.37 -5.86 -5.63
N SER A 90 -23.81 -4.75 -5.16
CA SER A 90 -24.51 -3.72 -4.37
C SER A 90 -25.73 -3.11 -5.08
N GLY A 91 -25.80 -3.17 -6.41
CA GLY A 91 -26.96 -2.73 -7.20
C GLY A 91 -28.10 -3.75 -7.31
N SER A 92 -27.87 -5.03 -6.96
CA SER A 92 -28.85 -6.12 -7.08
C SER A 92 -29.35 -6.65 -5.73
N ILE A 93 -28.83 -6.12 -4.62
CA ILE A 93 -29.00 -6.67 -3.27
C ILE A 93 -29.33 -5.53 -2.30
N ASN A 94 -30.27 -5.76 -1.38
CA ASN A 94 -30.76 -4.76 -0.43
C ASN A 94 -29.60 -4.13 0.37
N GLN A 95 -29.24 -2.89 0.02
CA GLN A 95 -28.12 -2.13 0.61
C GLN A 95 -28.18 -2.08 2.14
N GLU A 96 -29.37 -2.00 2.73
CA GLU A 96 -29.56 -1.84 4.18
C GLU A 96 -29.11 -3.07 4.98
N GLU A 97 -29.33 -4.28 4.44
CA GLU A 97 -28.96 -5.54 5.08
C GLU A 97 -27.45 -5.79 4.97
N MET A 98 -26.88 -5.49 3.80
CA MET A 98 -25.44 -5.59 3.58
C MET A 98 -24.65 -4.59 4.43
N LEU A 99 -25.13 -3.34 4.57
CA LEU A 99 -24.51 -2.33 5.43
C LEU A 99 -24.53 -2.75 6.92
N ARG A 100 -25.64 -3.35 7.39
CA ARG A 100 -25.73 -3.88 8.77
C ARG A 100 -24.76 -5.03 9.01
N GLN A 101 -24.65 -5.97 8.07
CA GLN A 101 -23.77 -7.13 8.18
C GLN A 101 -22.29 -6.77 7.99
N ALA A 102 -21.98 -5.85 7.06
CA ALA A 102 -20.63 -5.30 6.89
C ALA A 102 -20.18 -4.50 8.13
N ALA A 103 -21.08 -3.74 8.76
CA ALA A 103 -20.78 -3.05 10.02
C ALA A 103 -20.53 -4.04 11.19
N MET A 104 -21.16 -5.22 11.19
CA MET A 104 -20.91 -6.27 12.18
C MET A 104 -19.61 -7.05 11.91
N ALA A 105 -19.29 -7.40 10.66
CA ALA A 105 -18.06 -8.10 10.29
C ALA A 105 -16.81 -7.20 10.34
N SER A 106 -16.94 -5.92 9.96
CA SER A 106 -15.84 -4.95 9.96
C SER A 106 -15.36 -4.58 11.37
N ARG A 107 -16.21 -4.74 12.41
CA ARG A 107 -15.81 -4.51 13.82
C ARG A 107 -14.69 -5.43 14.31
N ASN A 108 -14.54 -6.63 13.74
CA ASN A 108 -13.59 -7.63 14.25
C ASN A 108 -12.33 -7.84 13.39
N GLN A 109 -12.28 -7.40 12.12
CA GLN A 109 -11.09 -7.61 11.27
C GLN A 109 -10.47 -6.32 10.70
N THR A 110 -11.23 -5.24 10.51
CA THR A 110 -10.67 -3.97 10.00
C THR A 110 -10.00 -3.12 11.10
N SER A 111 -10.25 -3.44 12.36
CA SER A 111 -9.88 -2.63 13.55
C SER A 111 -8.41 -2.72 13.98
N ASN A 112 -7.59 -3.58 13.38
CA ASN A 112 -6.19 -3.81 13.80
C ASN A 112 -5.11 -3.11 12.96
N LEU A 113 -5.50 -2.47 11.88
CA LEU A 113 -4.60 -2.30 10.73
C LEU A 113 -4.44 -0.78 10.57
N MET A 114 -3.22 -0.26 10.83
CA MET A 114 -2.86 1.11 11.30
C MET A 114 -2.69 1.27 12.83
N LYS A 115 -2.53 0.17 13.60
CA LYS A 115 -2.36 0.27 15.07
C LYS A 115 -0.97 0.75 15.51
N ASN A 116 0.08 0.25 14.89
CA ASN A 116 1.46 0.53 15.30
C ASN A 116 2.22 1.17 14.14
N ILE A 117 2.85 2.31 14.42
CA ILE A 117 3.68 3.08 13.48
C ILE A 117 5.11 3.10 14.01
N LEU A 118 6.06 2.62 13.21
CA LEU A 118 7.48 2.68 13.55
C LEU A 118 8.09 3.95 12.96
N VAL A 119 8.75 4.76 13.79
CA VAL A 119 9.42 5.99 13.36
C VAL A 119 10.89 5.93 13.74
N PRO A 120 11.78 5.51 12.84
CA PRO A 120 13.21 5.63 13.03
C PRO A 120 13.63 7.11 13.06
N THR A 121 14.48 7.49 14.00
CA THR A 121 14.99 8.86 14.13
C THR A 121 16.49 8.91 14.39
N ASP A 122 17.14 9.85 13.73
CA ASP A 122 18.51 10.30 13.99
C ASP A 122 18.53 11.74 14.55
N PHE A 123 17.37 12.22 15.01
CA PHE A 123 17.15 13.56 15.56
C PHE A 123 17.36 14.71 14.55
N SER A 124 17.47 14.40 13.26
CA SER A 124 17.52 15.41 12.20
C SER A 124 16.17 16.11 12.02
N ARG A 125 16.20 17.29 11.39
CA ARG A 125 14.97 18.02 11.02
C ARG A 125 14.06 17.23 10.07
N ASN A 126 14.65 16.39 9.21
CA ASN A 126 13.87 15.55 8.30
C ASN A 126 13.22 14.37 9.05
N ALA A 127 13.91 13.75 10.00
CA ALA A 127 13.33 12.76 10.91
C ALA A 127 12.22 13.36 11.78
N GLU A 128 12.38 14.59 12.25
CA GLU A 128 11.33 15.29 13.01
C GLU A 128 10.09 15.58 12.16
N ASN A 129 10.27 15.95 10.89
CA ASN A 129 9.15 16.11 9.96
C ASN A 129 8.45 14.77 9.68
N ALA A 130 9.20 13.66 9.60
CA ALA A 130 8.62 12.31 9.50
C ALA A 130 7.81 11.94 10.74
N LEU A 131 8.28 12.29 11.94
CA LEU A 131 7.52 12.12 13.18
C LEU A 131 6.24 12.95 13.18
N LEU A 132 6.24 14.17 12.61
CA LEU A 132 5.02 14.97 12.48
C LEU A 132 3.97 14.29 11.59
N TYR A 133 4.36 13.66 10.47
CA TYR A 133 3.44 12.81 9.70
C TYR A 133 2.88 11.65 10.53
N ALA A 134 3.73 11.01 11.35
CA ALA A 134 3.30 9.93 12.21
C ALA A 134 2.27 10.37 13.27
N VAL A 135 2.47 11.53 13.89
CA VAL A 135 1.51 12.15 14.84
C VAL A 135 0.17 12.38 14.17
N GLU A 136 0.15 12.99 12.98
CA GLU A 136 -1.07 13.32 12.26
C GLU A 136 -1.84 12.07 11.81
N ILE A 137 -1.12 11.03 11.38
CA ILE A 137 -1.71 9.73 11.07
C ILE A 137 -2.23 9.08 12.36
N ALA A 138 -1.43 9.04 13.44
CA ALA A 138 -1.84 8.44 14.70
C ALA A 138 -3.10 9.08 15.28
N ASN A 139 -3.24 10.41 15.15
CA ASN A 139 -4.43 11.16 15.55
C ASN A 139 -5.70 10.77 14.77
N LYS A 140 -5.57 10.27 13.54
CA LYS A 140 -6.70 9.80 12.74
C LYS A 140 -7.15 8.39 13.09
N PHE A 141 -6.22 7.55 13.54
CA PHE A 141 -6.46 6.11 13.73
C PHE A 141 -6.39 5.65 15.20
N GLY A 142 -6.02 6.52 16.14
CA GLY A 142 -5.72 6.13 17.51
C GLY A 142 -4.49 5.21 17.58
N SER A 143 -3.46 5.49 16.77
CA SER A 143 -2.29 4.63 16.64
C SER A 143 -1.28 4.85 17.77
N LYS A 144 -0.49 3.81 18.02
CA LYS A 144 0.73 3.87 18.81
C LYS A 144 1.93 4.15 17.91
N ILE A 145 2.71 5.16 18.25
CA ILE A 145 3.97 5.51 17.62
C ILE A 145 5.11 4.94 18.46
N THR A 146 6.00 4.16 17.84
CA THR A 146 7.29 3.79 18.43
C THR A 146 8.39 4.62 17.79
N LEU A 147 8.92 5.58 18.53
CA LEU A 147 10.07 6.39 18.12
C LEU A 147 11.37 5.62 18.41
N LEU A 148 12.04 5.15 17.36
CA LEU A 148 13.21 4.28 17.45
C LEU A 148 14.50 5.06 17.17
N ASN A 149 15.46 5.02 18.09
CA ASN A 149 16.85 5.37 17.79
C ASN A 149 17.74 4.11 17.84
N THR A 150 18.72 4.05 16.95
CA THR A 150 19.71 2.97 16.93
C THR A 150 21.11 3.53 17.06
N PHE A 151 21.97 2.86 17.83
CA PHE A 151 23.37 3.23 17.96
C PHE A 151 24.30 2.04 17.74
N LYS A 152 25.48 2.32 17.18
CA LYS A 152 26.55 1.35 16.95
C LYS A 152 27.82 1.80 17.68
N VAL A 153 28.45 0.87 18.38
CA VAL A 153 29.75 1.09 19.02
C VAL A 153 30.82 0.42 18.17
N TYR A 154 31.77 1.20 17.63
CA TYR A 154 32.94 0.67 16.93
C TYR A 154 34.00 0.27 17.95
N SER A 155 34.52 -0.93 17.82
CA SER A 155 35.47 -1.52 18.77
C SER A 155 36.84 -0.82 18.77
N SER A 156 37.24 -0.26 19.90
CA SER A 156 38.65 0.00 20.23
C SER A 156 38.92 -0.44 21.67
N ALA A 157 39.99 -1.21 21.89
CA ALA A 157 40.31 -1.84 23.17
C ALA A 157 40.27 -0.84 24.36
N GLY A 158 39.50 -1.17 25.40
CA GLY A 158 39.55 -0.50 26.71
C GLY A 158 38.47 0.53 27.07
N MET A 159 37.71 1.06 26.10
CA MET A 159 36.72 2.15 26.32
C MET A 159 35.23 1.75 26.15
N PHE A 160 34.94 0.45 26.01
CA PHE A 160 33.62 -0.04 25.57
C PHE A 160 32.44 0.37 26.47
N LEU A 161 32.52 0.13 27.78
CA LEU A 161 31.37 0.32 28.67
C LEU A 161 31.01 1.80 28.88
N SER A 162 31.99 2.70 28.84
CA SER A 162 31.77 4.13 29.04
C SER A 162 31.18 4.80 27.80
N VAL A 163 31.62 4.41 26.59
CA VAL A 163 31.08 4.98 25.34
C VAL A 163 29.67 4.48 25.07
N GLU A 164 29.41 3.19 25.26
CA GLU A 164 28.08 2.61 25.06
C GLU A 164 27.04 3.26 25.98
N SER A 165 27.33 3.32 27.28
CA SER A 165 26.42 3.95 28.25
C SER A 165 26.24 5.45 28.02
N TYR A 166 27.24 6.15 27.49
CA TYR A 166 27.10 7.55 27.11
C TYR A 166 26.18 7.74 25.91
N MET A 167 26.38 6.97 24.83
CA MET A 167 25.54 7.03 23.63
C MET A 167 24.08 6.69 23.94
N GLU A 168 23.84 5.66 24.74
CA GLU A 168 22.49 5.27 25.14
C GLU A 168 21.80 6.36 25.98
N LYS A 169 22.52 6.95 26.94
CA LYS A 169 21.99 8.06 27.76
C LYS A 169 21.69 9.31 26.93
N ASP A 170 22.58 9.65 26.00
CA ASP A 170 22.39 10.79 25.11
C ASP A 170 21.18 10.57 24.19
N ALA A 171 21.07 9.39 23.57
CA ALA A 171 19.91 9.01 22.77
C ALA A 171 18.61 9.04 23.60
N ALA A 172 18.63 8.55 24.85
CA ALA A 172 17.48 8.60 25.75
C ALA A 172 17.05 10.04 26.06
N ALA A 173 18.00 10.94 26.32
CA ALA A 173 17.71 12.34 26.56
C ALA A 173 17.10 13.02 25.31
N GLN A 174 17.65 12.76 24.13
CA GLN A 174 17.14 13.31 22.87
C GLN A 174 15.76 12.75 22.49
N LEU A 175 15.51 11.46 22.74
CA LEU A 175 14.19 10.84 22.56
C LEU A 175 13.16 11.44 23.50
N LEU A 176 13.47 11.58 24.79
CA LEU A 176 12.59 12.20 25.77
C LEU A 176 12.26 13.65 25.40
N ALA A 177 13.27 14.44 25.02
CA ALA A 177 13.06 15.81 24.55
C ALA A 177 12.19 15.86 23.27
N THR A 178 12.32 14.89 22.37
CA THR A 178 11.49 14.80 21.17
C THR A 178 10.06 14.40 21.48
N MET A 179 9.84 13.40 22.34
CA MET A 179 8.50 13.00 22.80
C MET A 179 7.79 14.15 23.50
N ASN A 180 8.44 14.85 24.43
CA ASN A 180 7.86 15.99 25.13
C ASN A 180 7.39 17.12 24.19
N ARG A 181 8.01 17.26 23.01
CA ARG A 181 7.57 18.23 21.99
C ARG A 181 6.38 17.75 21.17
N MET A 182 6.23 16.43 20.99
CA MET A 182 5.20 15.82 20.13
C MET A 182 3.96 15.38 20.91
N GLU A 183 4.09 15.00 22.18
CA GLU A 183 2.97 14.60 23.04
C GLU A 183 1.84 15.63 23.10
N PRO A 184 2.10 16.96 23.19
CA PRO A 184 1.02 17.95 23.16
C PRO A 184 0.22 18.01 21.84
N LEU A 185 0.74 17.41 20.77
CA LEU A 185 0.10 17.34 19.46
C LEU A 185 -0.75 16.07 19.29
N LEU A 186 -0.72 15.14 20.24
CA LEU A 186 -1.49 13.89 20.18
C LEU A 186 -2.93 14.11 20.67
N HIS A 187 -3.88 13.47 19.99
CA HIS A 187 -5.30 13.44 20.34
C HIS A 187 -5.67 12.14 21.08
N GLU A 188 -6.89 12.08 21.61
CA GLU A 188 -7.38 10.91 22.36
C GLU A 188 -7.26 9.61 21.54
N GLY A 189 -6.59 8.62 22.13
CA GLY A 189 -6.31 7.31 21.52
C GLY A 189 -4.93 7.19 20.88
N ALA A 190 -4.29 8.30 20.46
CA ALA A 190 -2.94 8.28 19.92
C ALA A 190 -1.89 8.28 21.05
N THR A 191 -0.84 7.48 20.92
CA THR A 191 0.24 7.38 21.92
C THR A 191 1.61 7.39 21.27
N ILE A 192 2.63 7.80 22.01
CA ILE A 192 4.03 7.73 21.60
C ILE A 192 4.86 7.06 22.69
N GLU A 193 5.73 6.14 22.31
CA GLU A 193 6.78 5.60 23.15
C GLU A 193 8.12 5.65 22.45
N SER A 194 9.21 5.62 23.20
CA SER A 194 10.56 5.57 22.65
C SER A 194 11.23 4.23 22.86
N LYS A 195 12.01 3.78 21.88
CA LYS A 195 12.85 2.59 21.99
C LYS A 195 14.27 2.91 21.53
N ILE A 196 15.26 2.41 22.26
CA ILE A 196 16.67 2.47 21.88
C ILE A 196 17.15 1.04 21.66
N LEU A 197 17.75 0.79 20.50
CA LEU A 197 18.30 -0.53 20.18
C LEU A 197 19.74 -0.40 19.69
N ARG A 198 20.60 -1.28 20.18
CA ARG A 198 21.97 -1.40 19.70
C ARG A 198 21.99 -2.16 18.37
N GLY A 199 22.68 -1.61 17.37
CA GLY A 199 22.92 -2.26 16.09
C GLY A 199 23.01 -1.29 14.92
N GLU A 200 23.18 -1.83 13.73
CA GLU A 200 23.05 -1.06 12.50
C GLU A 200 21.58 -0.74 12.24
N ALA A 201 21.30 0.48 11.76
CA ALA A 201 19.94 0.98 11.61
C ALA A 201 19.07 0.08 10.71
N VAL A 202 19.57 -0.31 9.52
CA VAL A 202 18.77 -1.10 8.57
C VAL A 202 18.33 -2.44 9.18
N PRO A 203 19.23 -3.34 9.64
CA PRO A 203 18.80 -4.61 10.24
C PRO A 203 17.90 -4.44 11.46
N VAL A 204 18.16 -3.44 12.31
CA VAL A 204 17.36 -3.22 13.52
C VAL A 204 15.95 -2.74 13.19
N ILE A 205 15.82 -1.81 12.23
CA ILE A 205 14.53 -1.28 11.80
C ILE A 205 13.71 -2.40 11.15
N THR A 206 14.30 -3.18 10.23
CA THR A 206 13.58 -4.24 9.53
C THR A 206 13.19 -5.38 10.47
N ASP A 207 14.09 -5.82 11.34
CA ASP A 207 13.81 -6.86 12.33
C ASP A 207 12.69 -6.45 13.30
N LEU A 208 12.71 -5.18 13.74
CA LEU A 208 11.66 -4.66 14.61
C LEU A 208 10.32 -4.53 13.89
N ALA A 209 10.32 -4.08 12.63
CA ALA A 209 9.12 -3.95 11.81
C ALA A 209 8.45 -5.31 11.58
N GLU A 210 9.23 -6.33 11.23
CA GLU A 210 8.73 -7.68 10.94
C GLU A 210 8.25 -8.42 12.20
N LYS A 211 8.91 -8.22 13.35
CA LYS A 211 8.56 -8.92 14.61
C LYS A 211 7.54 -8.18 15.46
N GLY A 212 7.33 -6.89 15.22
CA GLY A 212 6.62 -5.98 16.14
C GLY A 212 5.21 -5.58 15.72
N ASP A 213 4.59 -6.31 14.78
CA ASP A 213 3.26 -6.01 14.24
C ASP A 213 3.09 -4.53 13.81
N TYR A 214 4.12 -3.97 13.16
CA TYR A 214 4.08 -2.60 12.65
C TYR A 214 3.39 -2.58 11.28
N SER A 215 2.36 -1.74 11.17
CA SER A 215 1.58 -1.58 9.94
C SER A 215 2.15 -0.53 8.98
N LEU A 216 3.05 0.34 9.46
CA LEU A 216 3.65 1.42 8.68
C LEU A 216 4.98 1.83 9.32
N ILE A 217 6.00 2.02 8.48
CA ILE A 217 7.25 2.70 8.85
C ILE A 217 7.20 4.11 8.28
N ILE A 218 7.50 5.13 9.08
CA ILE A 218 7.59 6.52 8.61
C ILE A 218 8.97 7.05 8.91
N MET A 219 9.70 7.50 7.88
CA MET A 219 11.08 7.94 8.05
C MET A 219 11.46 9.05 7.08
N GLY A 220 12.45 9.86 7.46
CA GLY A 220 13.08 10.82 6.55
C GLY A 220 13.92 10.12 5.48
N THR A 221 14.15 10.78 4.35
CA THR A 221 15.11 10.32 3.33
C THR A 221 16.52 10.90 3.52
N GLN A 222 16.73 11.86 4.41
CA GLN A 222 18.05 12.43 4.69
C GLN A 222 18.32 12.51 6.19
N GLY A 223 19.52 12.10 6.58
CA GLY A 223 19.96 12.14 7.97
C GLY A 223 20.72 13.40 8.37
N ALA A 224 21.12 13.47 9.64
CA ALA A 224 21.80 14.60 10.28
C ALA A 224 23.18 14.95 9.67
N SER A 225 23.83 13.99 9.00
CA SER A 225 25.12 14.21 8.32
C SER A 225 25.02 15.05 7.05
N GLY A 226 23.81 15.30 6.53
CA GLY A 226 23.56 16.36 5.55
C GLY A 226 24.31 16.25 4.21
N LEU A 227 24.84 15.08 3.83
CA LEU A 227 25.43 14.88 2.51
C LEU A 227 24.35 15.18 1.46
N ARG A 228 24.65 16.16 0.61
CA ARG A 228 23.70 17.09 -0.03
C ARG A 228 23.29 16.67 -1.45
N GLU A 229 23.76 15.52 -1.92
CA GLU A 229 23.62 15.11 -3.31
C GLU A 229 22.68 13.91 -3.38
N VAL A 230 21.48 14.12 -3.92
CA VAL A 230 20.61 13.19 -4.70
C VAL A 230 20.41 11.74 -4.19
N PHE A 231 20.75 11.42 -2.95
CA PHE A 231 20.56 10.09 -2.38
C PHE A 231 19.35 10.07 -1.46
N THR A 232 18.35 9.26 -1.79
CA THR A 232 17.48 8.64 -0.79
C THR A 232 18.42 7.94 0.18
N GLY A 233 18.45 8.39 1.43
CA GLY A 233 19.47 8.06 2.42
C GLY A 233 19.73 6.56 2.47
N SER A 234 21.00 6.18 2.63
CA SER A 234 21.44 4.78 2.56
C SER A 234 20.64 3.86 3.51
N ILE A 235 20.22 4.40 4.66
CA ILE A 235 19.35 3.70 5.60
C ILE A 235 17.94 3.53 5.02
N THR A 236 17.30 4.60 4.56
CA THR A 236 15.94 4.57 3.98
C THR A 236 15.86 3.60 2.81
N ASN A 237 16.80 3.66 1.86
CA ASN A 237 16.87 2.74 0.73
C ASN A 237 17.13 1.29 1.19
N GLY A 238 18.01 1.10 2.17
CA GLY A 238 18.24 -0.21 2.78
C GLY A 238 16.97 -0.81 3.40
N VAL A 239 16.21 -0.01 4.16
CA VAL A 239 14.94 -0.45 4.76
C VAL A 239 13.92 -0.77 3.68
N MET A 240 13.73 0.09 2.67
CA MET A 240 12.82 -0.15 1.53
C MET A 240 13.10 -1.46 0.80
N LYS A 241 14.37 -1.85 0.69
CA LYS A 241 14.77 -3.10 0.04
C LYS A 241 14.54 -4.32 0.92
N SER A 242 14.60 -4.16 2.25
CA SER A 242 14.73 -5.24 3.21
C SER A 242 13.50 -5.50 4.07
N THR A 243 12.39 -4.77 3.91
CA THR A 243 11.13 -5.04 4.62
C THR A 243 9.95 -5.19 3.66
N ARG A 244 8.87 -5.78 4.17
CA ARG A 244 7.54 -5.84 3.53
C ARG A 244 6.53 -4.90 4.17
N THR A 245 6.87 -4.30 5.31
CA THR A 245 6.02 -3.31 5.96
C THR A 245 5.96 -2.06 5.07
N PRO A 246 4.77 -1.53 4.76
CA PRO A 246 4.64 -0.29 4.00
C PRO A 246 5.48 0.84 4.59
N ILE A 247 6.07 1.67 3.72
CA ILE A 247 6.96 2.76 4.12
C ILE A 247 6.46 4.09 3.59
N LEU A 248 6.31 5.07 4.47
CA LEU A 248 6.14 6.47 4.10
C LEU A 248 7.47 7.21 4.28
N ALA A 249 8.13 7.50 3.16
CA ALA A 249 9.41 8.18 3.11
C ALA A 249 9.24 9.68 2.85
N ILE A 250 9.77 10.51 3.73
CA ILE A 250 9.57 11.96 3.70
C ILE A 250 10.81 12.64 3.10
N PRO A 251 10.71 13.27 1.91
CA PRO A 251 11.85 13.90 1.26
C PRO A 251 12.40 15.06 2.08
N SER A 252 13.71 15.27 1.99
CA SER A 252 14.36 16.41 2.63
C SER A 252 13.84 17.73 2.07
N GLY A 253 13.75 18.74 2.93
CA GLY A 253 13.22 20.06 2.56
C GLY A 253 11.70 20.14 2.39
N TYR A 254 11.01 19.00 2.26
CA TYR A 254 9.55 18.97 2.26
C TYR A 254 9.02 19.23 3.66
N ARG A 255 8.09 20.17 3.80
CA ARG A 255 7.42 20.45 5.07
C ARG A 255 6.11 19.68 5.12
N TYR A 256 5.69 19.27 6.32
CA TYR A 256 4.39 18.67 6.50
C TYR A 256 3.29 19.46 5.79
N ARG A 257 2.47 18.73 5.03
CA ARG A 257 1.23 19.19 4.43
C ARG A 257 0.20 18.07 4.60
N PRO A 258 -1.07 18.40 4.86
CA PRO A 258 -2.14 17.42 4.83
C PRO A 258 -2.15 16.65 3.51
N VAL A 259 -2.42 15.35 3.57
CA VAL A 259 -2.45 14.47 2.40
C VAL A 259 -3.80 14.64 1.71
N ASN A 260 -3.96 15.69 0.89
CA ASN A 260 -5.24 15.98 0.24
C ASN A 260 -5.34 15.36 -1.16
N THR A 261 -4.21 15.26 -1.87
CA THR A 261 -4.14 14.68 -3.21
C THR A 261 -3.04 13.62 -3.24
N ILE A 262 -3.40 12.43 -3.68
CA ILE A 262 -2.48 11.29 -3.78
C ILE A 262 -2.37 10.91 -5.25
N VAL A 263 -1.15 10.79 -5.77
CA VAL A 263 -0.91 10.06 -7.02
C VAL A 263 -0.63 8.62 -6.66
N PHE A 264 -1.33 7.69 -7.29
CA PHE A 264 -1.09 6.26 -7.15
C PHE A 264 -0.58 5.72 -8.48
N ALA A 265 0.73 5.50 -8.58
CA ALA A 265 1.36 4.98 -9.78
C ALA A 265 1.34 3.45 -9.75
N ILE A 266 0.79 2.85 -10.82
CA ILE A 266 0.66 1.40 -11.00
C ILE A 266 1.22 0.97 -12.35
N ASP A 267 1.79 -0.23 -12.38
CA ASP A 267 2.30 -0.88 -13.59
C ASP A 267 1.20 -1.68 -14.31
N GLU A 268 1.59 -2.30 -15.43
CA GLU A 268 0.72 -3.19 -16.24
C GLU A 268 0.32 -4.46 -15.46
N GLU A 269 1.04 -4.82 -14.39
CA GLU A 269 0.77 -6.05 -13.63
C GLU A 269 -0.37 -5.90 -12.61
N GLY A 270 -0.99 -4.72 -12.49
CA GLY A 270 -2.19 -4.50 -11.68
C GLY A 270 -1.94 -4.55 -10.17
N ILE A 271 -2.87 -5.12 -9.40
CA ILE A 271 -2.73 -5.30 -7.93
C ILE A 271 -3.21 -6.69 -7.55
N SER A 272 -2.38 -7.47 -6.84
CA SER A 272 -2.71 -8.88 -6.60
C SER A 272 -3.89 -9.09 -5.66
N HIS A 273 -4.07 -8.21 -4.66
CA HIS A 273 -5.12 -8.30 -3.65
C HIS A 273 -5.40 -6.95 -2.97
N ALA A 274 -6.60 -6.76 -2.41
CA ALA A 274 -7.03 -5.52 -1.76
C ALA A 274 -6.17 -5.15 -0.54
N GLY A 275 -5.53 -6.15 0.09
CA GLY A 275 -4.58 -5.94 1.18
C GLY A 275 -3.40 -5.02 0.81
N VAL A 276 -2.97 -5.00 -0.45
CA VAL A 276 -1.85 -4.16 -0.93
C VAL A 276 -2.20 -2.67 -0.78
N THR A 277 -3.38 -2.25 -1.24
CA THR A 277 -3.82 -0.84 -1.18
C THR A 277 -4.40 -0.44 0.17
N SER A 278 -4.48 -1.36 1.14
CA SER A 278 -5.19 -1.12 2.41
C SER A 278 -4.68 0.11 3.16
N VAL A 279 -3.37 0.39 3.14
CA VAL A 279 -2.78 1.60 3.74
C VAL A 279 -3.17 2.85 2.95
N LEU A 280 -3.08 2.80 1.62
CA LEU A 280 -3.47 3.90 0.73
C LEU A 280 -4.94 4.28 0.94
N VAL A 281 -5.85 3.31 0.89
CA VAL A 281 -7.29 3.51 1.07
C VAL A 281 -7.61 4.12 2.43
N LYS A 282 -6.95 3.64 3.49
CA LYS A 282 -7.15 4.18 4.84
C LYS A 282 -6.69 5.63 4.95
N LEU A 283 -5.48 5.93 4.48
CA LEU A 283 -4.97 7.29 4.47
C LEU A 283 -5.90 8.20 3.66
N ALA A 284 -6.28 7.77 2.46
CA ALA A 284 -7.18 8.54 1.60
C ALA A 284 -8.53 8.83 2.30
N ARG A 285 -9.15 7.84 2.96
CA ARG A 285 -10.40 8.07 3.71
C ARG A 285 -10.20 8.99 4.92
N ALA A 286 -9.17 8.75 5.73
CA ALA A 286 -8.91 9.50 6.96
C ALA A 286 -8.59 10.99 6.71
N PHE A 287 -7.95 11.29 5.58
CA PHE A 287 -7.64 12.65 5.15
C PHE A 287 -8.62 13.18 4.10
N SER A 288 -9.65 12.40 3.72
CA SER A 288 -10.61 12.75 2.67
C SER A 288 -9.92 13.15 1.35
N SER A 289 -8.86 12.41 1.02
CA SER A 289 -8.00 12.66 -0.12
C SER A 289 -8.66 12.22 -1.43
N LYS A 290 -8.28 12.89 -2.52
CA LYS A 290 -8.53 12.41 -3.88
C LYS A 290 -7.33 11.60 -4.38
N VAL A 291 -7.59 10.43 -4.97
CA VAL A 291 -6.55 9.58 -5.58
C VAL A 291 -6.58 9.74 -7.10
N HIS A 292 -5.44 10.08 -7.68
CA HIS A 292 -5.21 10.06 -9.12
C HIS A 292 -4.39 8.82 -9.45
N VAL A 293 -5.05 7.82 -10.03
CA VAL A 293 -4.38 6.59 -10.49
C VAL A 293 -3.67 6.91 -11.80
N PHE A 294 -2.36 6.75 -11.80
CA PHE A 294 -1.49 6.98 -12.95
C PHE A 294 -0.97 5.65 -13.47
N HIS A 295 -1.19 5.40 -14.75
CA HIS A 295 -0.67 4.24 -15.46
C HIS A 295 0.02 4.72 -16.74
N GLN A 296 1.28 4.33 -16.90
CA GLN A 296 2.05 4.60 -18.12
C GLN A 296 2.08 3.31 -18.94
N ASP A 297 1.62 3.41 -20.18
CA ASP A 297 1.58 2.31 -21.13
C ASP A 297 2.88 2.31 -21.96
N LEU A 298 3.61 1.19 -21.93
CA LEU A 298 4.86 1.01 -22.66
C LEU A 298 4.66 0.28 -24.01
N GLY A 299 3.41 0.11 -24.44
CA GLY A 299 3.04 -0.27 -25.81
C GLY A 299 3.15 -1.75 -26.16
N SER A 300 3.33 -2.65 -25.17
CA SER A 300 3.54 -4.08 -25.44
C SER A 300 2.30 -4.96 -25.27
N ARG A 301 1.33 -4.57 -24.42
CA ARG A 301 0.02 -5.19 -24.21
C ARG A 301 -0.98 -4.15 -23.67
N ASP A 302 -1.89 -3.70 -24.51
CA ASP A 302 -2.92 -2.71 -24.16
C ASP A 302 -4.14 -3.40 -23.51
N ASP A 303 -4.14 -3.51 -22.18
CA ASP A 303 -5.27 -4.05 -21.39
C ASP A 303 -5.93 -2.97 -20.49
N GLY A 304 -5.48 -1.70 -20.58
CA GLY A 304 -5.95 -0.62 -19.70
C GLY A 304 -5.52 -0.79 -18.23
N ILE A 305 -6.27 -0.18 -17.30
CA ILE A 305 -5.99 -0.36 -15.86
C ILE A 305 -6.79 -1.55 -15.38
N ASP A 306 -6.12 -2.41 -14.61
CA ASP A 306 -6.74 -3.54 -13.93
C ASP A 306 -8.05 -3.10 -13.23
N PRO A 307 -9.21 -3.63 -13.65
CA PRO A 307 -10.52 -3.21 -13.11
C PRO A 307 -10.66 -3.49 -11.61
N THR A 308 -9.83 -4.37 -11.04
CA THR A 308 -9.80 -4.59 -9.59
C THR A 308 -9.28 -3.38 -8.83
N VAL A 309 -8.51 -2.48 -9.48
CA VAL A 309 -8.01 -1.24 -8.84
C VAL A 309 -9.17 -0.32 -8.46
N ASP A 310 -10.15 -0.11 -9.34
CA ASP A 310 -11.38 0.68 -9.06
C ASP A 310 -12.12 0.10 -7.85
N ILE A 311 -12.28 -1.23 -7.86
CA ILE A 311 -12.94 -1.97 -6.78
C ILE A 311 -12.15 -1.86 -5.47
N PHE A 312 -10.83 -1.98 -5.49
CA PHE A 312 -9.98 -1.89 -4.31
C PHE A 312 -9.89 -0.46 -3.76
N LEU A 313 -10.20 0.55 -4.58
CA LEU A 313 -10.31 1.95 -4.18
C LEU A 313 -11.76 2.37 -3.88
N ASP A 314 -12.71 1.44 -3.83
CA ASP A 314 -14.12 1.74 -3.53
C ASP A 314 -14.25 2.59 -2.25
N GLY A 315 -15.19 3.53 -2.26
CA GLY A 315 -15.38 4.49 -1.16
C GLY A 315 -14.25 5.52 -0.99
N VAL A 316 -13.32 5.63 -1.93
CA VAL A 316 -12.35 6.73 -2.05
C VAL A 316 -12.64 7.51 -3.34
N ALA A 317 -12.61 8.84 -3.30
CA ALA A 317 -12.73 9.63 -4.52
C ALA A 317 -11.49 9.43 -5.40
N HIS A 318 -11.66 8.82 -6.57
CA HIS A 318 -10.53 8.53 -7.45
C HIS A 318 -10.82 8.77 -8.94
N SER A 319 -9.76 8.87 -9.74
CA SER A 319 -9.82 9.04 -11.19
C SER A 319 -8.61 8.37 -11.85
N PHE A 320 -8.82 7.82 -13.04
CA PHE A 320 -7.81 7.10 -13.82
C PHE A 320 -7.21 7.98 -14.92
N HIS A 321 -5.90 7.90 -15.09
CA HIS A 321 -5.13 8.68 -16.05
C HIS A 321 -4.13 7.76 -16.75
N TYR A 322 -4.09 7.87 -18.08
CA TYR A 322 -3.28 7.05 -18.96
C TYR A 322 -2.34 7.95 -19.74
N GLU A 323 -1.05 7.62 -19.74
CA GLU A 323 -0.04 8.33 -20.51
C GLU A 323 0.65 7.38 -21.49
N LEU A 324 0.56 7.74 -22.78
CA LEU A 324 1.21 7.05 -23.89
C LEU A 324 2.49 7.84 -24.24
N ASP A 325 3.52 7.76 -23.41
CA ASP A 325 4.79 8.45 -23.66
C ASP A 325 5.99 7.52 -23.45
N GLU A 326 6.95 7.57 -24.38
CA GLU A 326 8.24 6.86 -24.32
C GLU A 326 9.26 7.56 -23.40
N GLN A 327 8.86 8.64 -22.72
CA GLN A 327 9.67 9.30 -21.70
C GLN A 327 10.00 8.38 -20.51
N ASN A 328 11.07 8.73 -19.80
CA ASN A 328 11.50 8.07 -18.57
C ASN A 328 10.34 8.03 -17.55
N VAL A 329 9.98 6.84 -17.09
CA VAL A 329 8.87 6.60 -16.14
C VAL A 329 8.92 7.53 -14.92
N ASN A 330 10.12 7.82 -14.41
CA ASN A 330 10.29 8.71 -13.27
C ASN A 330 9.94 10.16 -13.58
N GLU A 331 10.29 10.62 -14.78
CA GLU A 331 10.03 11.98 -15.22
C GLU A 331 8.54 12.17 -15.44
N SER A 332 7.87 11.20 -16.07
CA SER A 332 6.42 11.18 -16.25
C SER A 332 5.68 11.20 -14.91
N ILE A 333 6.02 10.30 -13.98
CA ILE A 333 5.41 10.28 -12.63
C ILE A 333 5.63 11.61 -11.91
N ASN A 334 6.84 12.18 -11.96
CA ASN A 334 7.14 13.44 -11.29
C ASN A 334 6.40 14.63 -11.94
N SER A 335 6.27 14.65 -13.27
CA SER A 335 5.47 15.65 -13.97
C SER A 335 4.01 15.56 -13.51
N PHE A 336 3.45 14.36 -13.53
CA PHE A 336 2.08 14.11 -13.12
C PHE A 336 1.81 14.51 -11.65
N VAL A 337 2.75 14.19 -10.74
CA VAL A 337 2.72 14.64 -9.34
C VAL A 337 2.65 16.17 -9.24
N ASN A 338 3.42 16.88 -10.07
CA ASN A 338 3.42 18.34 -10.08
C ASN A 338 2.14 18.92 -10.72
N ASP A 339 1.68 18.37 -11.83
CA ASP A 339 0.50 18.85 -12.55
C ASP A 339 -0.78 18.75 -11.70
N TYR A 340 -0.89 17.68 -10.92
CA TYR A 340 -2.00 17.47 -9.98
C TYR A 340 -1.74 18.03 -8.59
N GLN A 341 -0.60 18.70 -8.37
CA GLN A 341 -0.20 19.30 -7.09
C GLN A 341 -0.32 18.28 -5.93
N ALA A 342 0.09 17.05 -6.19
CA ALA A 342 -0.05 15.97 -5.24
C ALA A 342 0.77 16.24 -3.97
N ASN A 343 0.34 15.69 -2.85
CA ASN A 343 1.02 15.82 -1.56
C ASN A 343 1.55 14.48 -1.05
N LEU A 344 1.25 13.41 -1.78
CA LEU A 344 1.75 12.06 -1.58
C LEU A 344 1.82 11.37 -2.94
N LEU A 345 2.93 10.69 -3.20
CA LEU A 345 3.05 9.70 -4.25
C LEU A 345 2.98 8.32 -3.60
N CYS A 346 2.16 7.44 -4.13
CA CYS A 346 2.03 6.05 -3.73
C CYS A 346 2.48 5.15 -4.87
N MET A 347 3.33 4.16 -4.58
CA MET A 347 3.83 3.19 -5.54
C MET A 347 3.78 1.78 -4.95
N VAL A 348 3.66 0.77 -5.80
CA VAL A 348 3.69 -0.63 -5.39
C VAL A 348 5.06 -1.23 -5.72
N ARG A 349 5.70 -1.88 -4.75
CA ARG A 349 6.92 -2.64 -4.95
C ARG A 349 6.60 -4.11 -5.18
N ARG A 350 7.09 -4.65 -6.30
CA ARG A 350 7.08 -6.09 -6.63
C ARG A 350 8.47 -6.70 -6.53
N GLN A 351 8.56 -8.04 -6.45
CA GLN A 351 9.86 -8.76 -6.45
C GLN A 351 10.59 -8.72 -7.80
N ARG A 352 9.90 -8.35 -8.89
CA ARG A 352 10.48 -8.17 -10.22
C ARG A 352 10.15 -6.75 -10.72
N GLY A 353 11.15 -6.05 -11.26
CA GLY A 353 10.93 -5.01 -12.26
C GLY A 353 10.59 -3.61 -11.75
N PHE A 354 9.37 -3.34 -11.28
CA PHE A 354 8.83 -1.97 -11.33
C PHE A 354 9.65 -0.91 -10.60
N LEU A 355 9.96 -1.13 -9.31
CA LEU A 355 10.84 -0.21 -8.61
C LEU A 355 12.25 -0.24 -9.19
N GLU A 356 12.78 -1.39 -9.60
CA GLU A 356 14.12 -1.43 -10.21
C GLU A 356 14.20 -0.59 -11.48
N GLU A 357 13.18 -0.59 -12.34
CA GLU A 357 13.08 0.20 -13.58
C GLU A 357 12.92 1.71 -13.29
N VAL A 358 12.05 2.07 -12.34
CA VAL A 358 11.95 3.41 -11.74
C VAL A 358 13.25 3.82 -10.99
N PHE A 359 14.08 2.88 -10.54
CA PHE A 359 15.38 3.13 -9.93
C PHE A 359 16.55 2.94 -10.92
N HIS A 360 16.30 2.64 -12.20
CA HIS A 360 17.32 2.35 -13.22
C HIS A 360 17.19 3.23 -14.45
N VAL A 361 17.64 4.48 -14.34
CA VAL A 361 18.18 5.27 -15.45
C VAL A 361 19.44 5.95 -14.90
N SER A 362 20.69 5.72 -15.31
CA SER A 362 21.31 5.02 -16.44
C SER A 362 22.52 4.22 -15.91
N ALA A 363 23.12 3.36 -16.74
CA ALA A 363 24.34 2.59 -16.44
C ALA A 363 25.60 3.43 -16.06
N THR A 364 25.45 4.73 -15.80
CA THR A 364 26.53 5.66 -15.43
C THR A 364 26.25 6.41 -14.13
N THR A 365 25.01 6.44 -13.64
CA THR A 365 24.63 7.14 -12.42
C THR A 365 23.63 6.28 -11.66
N ARG A 366 23.98 5.84 -10.45
CA ARG A 366 23.05 5.17 -9.52
C ARG A 366 22.03 6.21 -9.01
N GLU A 367 21.15 6.69 -9.87
CA GLU A 367 20.12 7.65 -9.51
C GLU A 367 19.03 6.92 -8.72
N VAL A 368 18.84 7.36 -7.48
CA VAL A 368 17.80 6.85 -6.59
C VAL A 368 16.57 7.71 -6.82
N PHE A 369 15.39 7.11 -6.99
CA PHE A 369 14.13 7.81 -7.21
C PHE A 369 13.95 8.97 -6.24
N ASN A 370 13.90 10.19 -6.80
CA ASN A 370 13.79 11.43 -6.05
C ASN A 370 12.37 11.99 -6.21
N SER A 371 11.49 11.56 -5.30
CA SER A 371 10.13 12.10 -5.24
C SER A 371 10.14 13.53 -4.68
N PRO A 372 9.49 14.51 -5.33
CA PRO A 372 9.35 15.87 -4.81
C PRO A 372 8.40 15.95 -3.60
N VAL A 373 7.64 14.88 -3.35
CA VAL A 373 6.62 14.76 -2.29
C VAL A 373 6.88 13.49 -1.46
N PRO A 374 6.28 13.35 -0.27
CA PRO A 374 6.28 12.08 0.47
C PRO A 374 5.97 10.89 -0.43
N LEU A 375 6.70 9.79 -0.26
CA LEU A 375 6.57 8.57 -1.05
C LEU A 375 6.08 7.44 -0.15
N LEU A 376 4.86 6.97 -0.38
CA LEU A 376 4.32 5.74 0.19
C LEU A 376 4.69 4.57 -0.73
N ILE A 377 5.42 3.60 -0.19
CA ILE A 377 5.75 2.35 -0.86
C ILE A 377 4.93 1.25 -0.23
N LEU A 378 4.10 0.62 -1.05
CA LEU A 378 3.35 -0.59 -0.74
C LEU A 378 4.14 -1.80 -1.23
N HIS A 379 3.85 -2.98 -0.71
CA HIS A 379 4.49 -4.22 -1.15
C HIS A 379 3.43 -5.17 -1.70
N ASP A 380 3.72 -5.73 -2.86
CA ASP A 380 2.93 -6.77 -3.51
C ASP A 380 3.82 -8.00 -3.75
N GLU A 381 3.34 -9.16 -3.32
CA GLU A 381 4.01 -10.45 -3.49
C GLU A 381 3.60 -11.19 -4.78
N GLY A 382 2.68 -10.59 -5.55
CA GLY A 382 2.08 -11.12 -6.78
C GLY A 382 3.05 -11.46 -7.90
#